data_AF-A0A161YLR8-F1
#
_entry.id   AF-A0A161YLR8-F1
#
_cell.length_a   1.000
_cell.length_b   1.000
_cell.length_c   1.000
_cell.angle_alpha   90.00
_cell.angle_beta   90.00
_cell.angle_gamma   90.00
#
_symmetry.space_group_name_H-M   'P 1'
#
loop_
_entity.id
_entity.type
_entity.pdbx_description
1 polymer ?
#
loop_
_entity_poly.entity_id
_entity_poly.type
_entity_poly.pdbx_seq_one_letter_code
_entity_poly.pdbx_strand_id
1 'polypeptide(L)'
;MIIFDFDQTLVDTSSVEHLRATRNWKAVMARASQLPVYEGVNNLIQELHDAGQTIAIVTKSPDMVPKAFIKAHSWPIAIVVGYHHVKNRKPHPEGLLLAMSKAGASPSETYHVGDQPQDTEASRAADVIAVGSAWGCTDTSELEVSKPDVLFSSVAELREYFVAELGLED
;
A
#
# COMPACT_ATOMS: atom_id res chain seq x y z
N MET A 1 -10.80 -5.79 4.92
CA MET A 1 -9.46 -6.12 4.36
C MET A 1 -8.65 -4.84 4.21
N ILE A 2 -7.32 -4.94 4.11
CA ILE A 2 -6.46 -3.76 3.98
C ILE A 2 -5.58 -3.90 2.75
N ILE A 3 -5.66 -2.92 1.86
CA ILE A 3 -4.86 -2.82 0.64
C ILE A 3 -3.82 -1.72 0.84
N PHE A 4 -2.57 -2.01 0.57
CA PHE A 4 -1.50 -1.01 0.60
C PHE A 4 -0.99 -0.73 -0.81
N ASP A 5 -0.65 0.53 -1.13
CA ASP A 5 0.42 0.79 -2.11
C ASP A 5 1.76 0.27 -1.55
N PHE A 6 2.78 0.23 -2.40
CA PHE A 6 4.08 -0.31 -2.05
C PHE A 6 5.13 0.79 -1.89
N ASP A 7 5.31 1.60 -2.93
CA ASP A 7 6.42 2.55 -3.05
C ASP A 7 6.06 3.81 -2.26
N GLN A 8 6.91 4.27 -1.34
CA GLN A 8 6.58 5.39 -0.41
C GLN A 8 5.38 5.12 0.52
N THR A 9 4.89 3.89 0.63
CA THR A 9 3.89 3.51 1.66
C THR A 9 4.46 2.45 2.59
N LEU A 10 4.90 1.31 2.05
CA LEU A 10 5.51 0.22 2.83
C LEU A 10 7.04 0.31 2.83
N VAL A 11 7.62 0.75 1.71
CA VAL A 11 9.08 0.79 1.49
C VAL A 11 9.48 2.15 0.94
N ASP A 12 10.54 2.74 1.50
CA ASP A 12 11.16 3.93 0.93
C ASP A 12 11.96 3.53 -0.31
N THR A 13 11.43 3.93 -1.46
CA THR A 13 11.99 3.70 -2.79
C THR A 13 12.47 4.98 -3.46
N SER A 14 12.58 6.08 -2.70
CA SER A 14 13.03 7.39 -3.19
C SER A 14 14.39 7.31 -3.89
N SER A 15 15.33 6.56 -3.31
CA SER A 15 16.69 6.37 -3.89
C SER A 15 16.70 5.69 -5.26
N VAL A 16 15.62 4.98 -5.63
CA VAL A 16 15.47 4.30 -6.93
C VAL A 16 14.32 4.84 -7.77
N GLU A 17 13.74 5.98 -7.41
CA GLU A 17 12.61 6.59 -8.14
C GLU A 17 12.92 6.79 -9.62
N HIS A 18 14.12 7.30 -9.95
CA HIS A 18 14.57 7.46 -11.34
C HIS A 18 14.60 6.14 -12.14
N LEU A 19 14.85 5.00 -11.48
CA LEU A 19 14.80 3.67 -12.10
C LEU A 19 13.35 3.19 -12.26
N ARG A 20 12.47 3.47 -11.29
CA ARG A 20 11.03 3.16 -11.38
C ARG A 20 10.38 3.95 -12.53
N ALA A 21 10.68 5.25 -12.63
CA ALA A 21 10.16 6.14 -13.67
C ALA A 21 10.56 5.69 -15.09
N THR A 22 11.77 5.16 -15.25
CA THR A 22 12.27 4.58 -16.52
C THR A 22 11.94 3.10 -16.68
N ARG A 23 11.21 2.50 -15.72
CA ARG A 23 10.83 1.08 -15.68
C ARG A 23 12.02 0.12 -15.75
N ASN A 24 13.18 0.54 -15.26
CA ASN A 24 14.39 -0.27 -15.16
C ASN A 24 14.32 -1.21 -13.94
N TRP A 25 13.37 -2.15 -13.98
CA TRP A 25 13.08 -3.04 -12.86
C TRP A 25 14.25 -3.96 -12.49
N LYS A 26 15.12 -4.29 -13.46
CA LYS A 26 16.35 -5.04 -13.18
C LYS A 26 17.25 -4.26 -12.22
N ALA A 27 17.41 -2.95 -12.44
CA ALA A 27 18.24 -2.11 -11.58
C ALA A 27 17.56 -1.79 -10.23
N VAL A 28 16.22 -1.71 -10.20
CA VAL A 28 15.45 -1.64 -8.94
C VAL A 28 15.68 -2.91 -8.12
N MET A 29 15.51 -4.08 -8.73
CA MET A 29 15.69 -5.37 -8.05
C MET A 29 17.13 -5.59 -7.55
N ALA A 30 18.14 -5.10 -8.28
CA ALA A 30 19.53 -5.15 -7.84
C ALA A 30 19.80 -4.33 -6.56
N ARG A 31 18.92 -3.40 -6.21
CA ARG A 31 19.00 -2.56 -5.01
C ARG A 31 17.96 -2.89 -3.95
N ALA A 32 17.04 -3.82 -4.22
CA ALA A 32 15.88 -4.08 -3.37
C ALA A 32 16.26 -4.35 -1.90
N SER A 33 17.33 -5.12 -1.64
CA SER A 33 17.77 -5.42 -0.27
C SER A 33 18.36 -4.23 0.50
N GLN A 34 18.56 -3.08 -0.16
CA GLN A 34 19.08 -1.84 0.44
C GLN A 34 17.97 -0.82 0.66
N LEU A 35 16.75 -1.05 0.15
CA LEU A 35 15.63 -0.14 0.32
C LEU A 35 15.00 -0.37 1.70
N PRO A 36 14.92 0.65 2.55
CA PRO A 36 14.41 0.46 3.89
C PRO A 36 12.88 0.34 3.88
N VAL A 37 12.37 -0.60 4.67
CA VAL A 37 10.97 -0.66 5.07
C VAL A 37 10.73 0.47 6.08
N TYR A 38 9.62 1.20 5.98
CA TYR A 38 9.30 2.25 6.95
C TYR A 38 9.17 1.67 8.36
N GLU A 39 9.60 2.44 9.36
CA GLU A 39 9.55 2.03 10.76
C GLU A 39 8.12 1.63 11.17
N GLY A 40 7.98 0.49 11.86
CA GLY A 40 6.68 -0.04 12.30
C GLY A 40 5.92 -0.89 11.27
N VAL A 41 6.24 -0.84 9.96
CA VAL A 41 5.48 -1.57 8.92
C VAL A 41 5.47 -3.08 9.16
N ASN A 42 6.60 -3.67 9.55
CA ASN A 42 6.66 -5.12 9.84
C ASN A 42 5.70 -5.51 10.96
N ASN A 43 5.66 -4.73 12.04
CA ASN A 43 4.78 -4.99 13.18
C ASN A 43 3.32 -4.79 12.77
N LEU A 44 3.00 -3.68 12.08
CA LEU A 44 1.66 -3.39 11.59
C LEU A 44 1.12 -4.53 10.71
N ILE A 45 1.89 -5.00 9.73
CA ILE A 45 1.46 -6.09 8.85
C ILE A 45 1.19 -7.37 9.66
N GLN A 46 2.04 -7.69 10.65
CA GLN A 46 1.87 -8.88 11.46
C GLN A 46 0.63 -8.78 12.36
N GLU A 47 0.44 -7.67 13.05
CA GLU A 47 -0.73 -7.43 13.93
C GLU A 47 -2.04 -7.46 13.15
N LEU A 48 -2.09 -6.83 11.98
CA LEU A 48 -3.26 -6.88 11.10
C LEU A 48 -3.58 -8.31 10.70
N HIS A 49 -2.57 -9.10 10.33
CA HIS A 49 -2.75 -10.50 9.99
C HIS A 49 -3.22 -11.34 11.18
N ASP A 50 -2.64 -11.15 12.36
CA ASP A 50 -2.97 -11.92 13.56
C ASP A 50 -4.39 -11.61 14.07
N ALA A 51 -4.90 -10.41 13.79
CA ALA A 51 -6.30 -10.06 13.96
C ALA A 51 -7.24 -10.54 12.83
N GLY A 52 -6.73 -11.38 11.92
CA GLY A 52 -7.53 -12.00 10.85
C GLY A 52 -7.79 -11.10 9.65
N GLN A 53 -7.12 -9.95 9.53
CA GLN A 53 -7.28 -9.11 8.35
C GLN A 53 -6.56 -9.72 7.15
N THR A 54 -7.28 -9.79 6.02
CA THR A 54 -6.64 -10.06 4.73
C THR A 54 -5.88 -8.82 4.27
N ILE A 55 -4.60 -8.99 3.95
CA ILE A 55 -3.72 -7.92 3.49
C ILE A 55 -3.38 -8.12 2.01
N ALA A 56 -3.42 -7.04 1.24
CA ALA A 56 -3.07 -7.03 -0.18
C ALA A 56 -2.15 -5.85 -0.54
N ILE A 57 -1.39 -5.99 -1.63
CA ILE A 57 -0.63 -4.90 -2.22
C ILE A 57 -1.16 -4.61 -3.63
N VAL A 58 -1.45 -3.35 -3.92
CA VAL A 58 -1.81 -2.86 -5.26
C VAL A 58 -0.84 -1.76 -5.65
N THR A 59 -0.03 -1.98 -6.69
CA THR A 59 1.08 -1.08 -7.05
C THR A 59 1.18 -0.85 -8.56
N LYS A 60 1.76 0.30 -8.94
CA LYS A 60 2.17 0.59 -10.32
C LYS A 60 3.49 -0.06 -10.72
N SER A 61 4.18 -0.72 -9.79
CA SER A 61 5.37 -1.55 -10.03
C SER A 61 4.98 -2.98 -10.48
N PRO A 62 5.88 -3.77 -11.09
CA PRO A 62 5.59 -5.16 -11.40
C PRO A 62 5.59 -5.96 -10.10
N ASP A 63 4.69 -6.93 -10.00
CA ASP A 63 4.46 -7.74 -8.78
C ASP A 63 5.72 -8.42 -8.21
N MET A 64 6.73 -8.70 -9.02
CA MET A 64 8.00 -9.26 -8.56
C MET A 64 8.72 -8.36 -7.54
N VAL A 65 8.50 -7.03 -7.59
CA VAL A 65 9.10 -6.09 -6.64
C VAL A 65 8.52 -6.30 -5.25
N PRO A 66 7.22 -6.06 -4.97
CA PRO A 66 6.66 -6.32 -3.65
C PRO A 66 6.79 -7.79 -3.21
N LYS A 67 6.71 -8.76 -4.13
CA LYS A 67 6.92 -10.19 -3.80
C LYS A 67 8.32 -10.47 -3.22
N ALA A 68 9.34 -9.73 -3.65
CA ALA A 68 10.67 -9.88 -3.09
C ALA A 68 10.75 -9.40 -1.63
N PHE A 69 10.05 -8.30 -1.29
CA PHE A 69 9.97 -7.79 0.08
C PHE A 69 9.10 -8.68 0.96
N ILE A 70 7.97 -9.16 0.46
CA ILE A 70 7.14 -10.16 1.13
C ILE A 70 8.00 -11.36 1.55
N LYS A 71 8.82 -11.88 0.63
CA LYS A 71 9.72 -13.01 0.93
C LYS A 71 10.82 -12.63 1.92
N ALA A 72 11.45 -11.46 1.76
CA ALA A 72 12.59 -11.05 2.58
C ALA A 72 12.19 -10.75 4.03
N HIS A 73 10.99 -10.19 4.24
CA HIS A 73 10.47 -9.80 5.54
C HIS A 73 9.46 -10.81 6.11
N SER A 74 9.21 -11.92 5.41
CA SER A 74 8.22 -12.93 5.77
C SER A 74 6.81 -12.35 5.99
N TRP A 75 6.43 -11.34 5.21
CA TRP A 75 5.11 -10.72 5.35
C TRP A 75 4.00 -11.73 4.99
N PRO A 76 2.95 -11.86 5.82
CA PRO A 76 1.79 -12.71 5.54
C PRO A 76 0.83 -12.07 4.50
N ILE A 77 1.35 -11.65 3.35
CA ILE A 77 0.59 -11.00 2.28
C ILE A 77 0.46 -11.97 1.10
N ALA A 78 -0.75 -12.46 0.85
CA ALA A 78 -1.02 -13.42 -0.21
C ALA A 78 -1.43 -12.77 -1.55
N ILE A 79 -1.94 -11.54 -1.52
CA ILE A 79 -2.53 -10.89 -2.70
C ILE A 79 -1.62 -9.73 -3.15
N VAL A 80 -1.08 -9.84 -4.36
CA VAL A 80 -0.29 -8.79 -5.00
C VAL A 80 -0.83 -8.52 -6.39
N VAL A 81 -1.15 -7.25 -6.66
CA VAL A 81 -1.61 -6.75 -7.95
C VAL A 81 -0.61 -5.69 -8.44
N GLY A 82 0.38 -6.14 -9.21
CA GLY A 82 1.24 -5.24 -10.01
C GLY A 82 0.59 -4.79 -11.32
N TYR A 83 1.25 -3.85 -12.01
CA TYR A 83 0.68 -3.17 -13.18
C TYR A 83 0.26 -4.08 -14.34
N HIS A 84 0.84 -5.28 -14.47
CA HIS A 84 0.59 -6.20 -15.59
C HIS A 84 -0.61 -7.11 -15.37
N HIS A 85 -1.22 -7.05 -14.19
CA HIS A 85 -2.45 -7.78 -13.89
C HIS A 85 -3.72 -7.02 -14.28
N VAL A 86 -3.58 -5.74 -14.65
CA VAL A 86 -4.69 -4.84 -14.96
C VAL A 86 -4.48 -4.14 -16.29
N LYS A 87 -5.58 -3.77 -16.93
CA LYS A 87 -5.57 -2.92 -18.13
C LYS A 87 -5.39 -1.46 -17.74
N ASN A 88 -6.10 -1.01 -16.71
CA ASN A 88 -6.07 0.36 -16.23
C ASN A 88 -5.44 0.41 -14.83
N ARG A 89 -4.43 1.27 -14.67
CA ARG A 89 -3.72 1.46 -13.39
C ARG A 89 -4.39 2.57 -12.59
N LYS A 90 -4.06 2.68 -11.29
CA LYS A 90 -4.40 3.84 -10.46
C LYS A 90 -4.09 5.14 -11.23
N PRO A 91 -5.04 6.10 -11.31
CA PRO A 91 -6.23 6.26 -10.46
C PRO A 91 -7.45 5.39 -10.80
N HIS A 92 -7.40 4.54 -11.83
CA HIS A 92 -8.50 3.62 -12.10
C HIS A 92 -8.64 2.54 -10.99
N PRO A 93 -9.86 2.18 -10.55
CA PRO A 93 -10.09 1.28 -9.41
C PRO A 93 -9.80 -0.21 -9.71
N GLU A 94 -9.45 -0.56 -10.94
CA GLU A 94 -9.36 -1.96 -11.42
C GLU A 94 -8.43 -2.82 -10.55
N GLY A 95 -7.32 -2.26 -10.07
CA GLY A 95 -6.40 -2.97 -9.18
C GLY A 95 -7.00 -3.28 -7.81
N LEU A 96 -7.72 -2.31 -7.22
CA LEU A 96 -8.39 -2.47 -5.93
C LEU A 96 -9.54 -3.47 -6.03
N LEU A 97 -10.37 -3.35 -7.07
CA LEU A 97 -11.47 -4.27 -7.35
C LEU A 97 -10.97 -5.70 -7.57
N LEU A 98 -9.85 -5.88 -8.28
CA LEU A 98 -9.22 -7.19 -8.46
C LEU A 98 -8.69 -7.76 -7.15
N ALA A 99 -8.07 -6.95 -6.30
CA ALA A 99 -7.59 -7.39 -4.99
C ALA A 99 -8.75 -7.82 -4.08
N MET A 100 -9.83 -7.02 -3.99
CA MET A 100 -11.04 -7.36 -3.24
C MET A 100 -11.71 -8.62 -3.76
N SER A 101 -11.83 -8.78 -5.08
CA SER A 101 -12.40 -9.99 -5.70
C SER A 101 -11.63 -11.25 -5.32
N LYS A 102 -10.28 -11.18 -5.24
CA LYS A 102 -9.44 -12.30 -4.79
C LYS A 102 -9.59 -12.60 -3.31
N ALA A 103 -9.88 -11.60 -2.50
CA ALA A 103 -10.10 -11.74 -1.05
C ALA A 103 -11.54 -12.12 -0.68
N GLY A 104 -12.50 -11.97 -1.60
CA GLY A 104 -13.93 -12.06 -1.27
C GLY A 104 -14.41 -10.91 -0.37
N ALA A 105 -13.75 -9.75 -0.42
CA ALA A 105 -14.02 -8.62 0.46
C ALA A 105 -15.05 -7.63 -0.11
N SER A 106 -15.76 -6.95 0.78
CA SER A 106 -16.69 -5.87 0.45
C SER A 106 -15.96 -4.51 0.39
N PRO A 107 -16.38 -3.57 -0.47
CA PRO A 107 -15.77 -2.24 -0.52
C PRO A 107 -15.89 -1.45 0.79
N SER A 108 -17.06 -1.53 1.45
CA SER A 108 -17.37 -0.79 2.68
C SER A 108 -16.51 -1.18 3.89
N GLU A 109 -15.87 -2.35 3.84
CA GLU A 109 -15.00 -2.86 4.91
C GLU A 109 -13.54 -2.97 4.41
N THR A 110 -13.21 -2.23 3.35
CA THR A 110 -11.88 -2.21 2.76
C THR A 110 -11.24 -0.85 2.93
N TYR A 111 -10.00 -0.86 3.41
CA TYR A 111 -9.13 0.31 3.47
C TYR A 111 -8.10 0.22 2.35
N HIS A 112 -7.82 1.33 1.68
CA HIS A 112 -6.68 1.45 0.77
C HIS A 112 -5.75 2.57 1.23
N VAL A 113 -4.54 2.18 1.61
CA VAL A 113 -3.48 3.05 2.14
C VAL A 113 -2.51 3.40 1.02
N GLY A 114 -2.30 4.68 0.74
CA GLY A 114 -1.37 5.15 -0.29
C GLY A 114 -0.89 6.59 -0.11
N ASP A 115 0.22 6.94 -0.76
CA ASP A 115 0.93 8.20 -0.59
C ASP A 115 0.61 9.24 -1.67
N GLN A 116 -0.08 8.86 -2.74
CA GLN A 116 -0.32 9.72 -3.91
C GLN A 116 -1.81 10.08 -4.08
N PRO A 117 -2.13 11.23 -4.71
CA PRO A 117 -3.51 11.61 -5.05
C PRO A 117 -4.27 10.54 -5.84
N GLN A 118 -3.58 9.86 -6.76
CA GLN A 118 -4.14 8.76 -7.55
C GLN A 118 -4.61 7.58 -6.70
N ASP A 119 -4.07 7.40 -5.48
CA ASP A 119 -4.47 6.35 -4.57
C ASP A 119 -5.83 6.68 -3.96
N THR A 120 -5.99 7.92 -3.50
CA THR A 120 -7.28 8.47 -3.06
C THR A 120 -8.34 8.42 -4.15
N GLU A 121 -7.98 8.80 -5.39
CA GLU A 121 -8.88 8.73 -6.54
C GLU A 121 -9.32 7.29 -6.85
N ALA A 122 -8.38 6.34 -6.81
CA ALA A 122 -8.69 4.93 -7.00
C ALA A 122 -9.58 4.38 -5.89
N SER A 123 -9.31 4.75 -4.64
CA SER A 123 -10.11 4.36 -3.48
C SER A 123 -11.56 4.80 -3.64
N ARG A 124 -11.75 6.09 -3.94
CA ARG A 124 -13.07 6.69 -4.16
C ARG A 124 -13.81 6.03 -5.31
N ALA A 125 -13.12 5.75 -6.42
CA ALA A 125 -13.73 5.07 -7.57
C ALA A 125 -14.05 3.59 -7.31
N ALA A 126 -13.46 2.98 -6.28
CA ALA A 126 -13.72 1.61 -5.85
C ALA A 126 -14.71 1.52 -4.67
N ASP A 127 -15.21 2.66 -4.17
CA ASP A 127 -16.03 2.77 -2.95
C ASP A 127 -15.36 2.14 -1.71
N VAL A 128 -14.03 2.30 -1.57
CA VAL A 128 -13.26 1.87 -0.39
C VAL A 128 -12.76 3.07 0.40
N ILE A 129 -12.46 2.86 1.69
CA ILE A 129 -11.98 3.90 2.61
C ILE A 129 -10.55 4.31 2.19
N ALA A 130 -10.38 5.58 1.84
CA ALA A 130 -9.11 6.15 1.43
C ALA A 130 -8.28 6.58 2.65
N VAL A 131 -7.10 5.99 2.82
CA VAL A 131 -6.15 6.32 3.87
C VAL A 131 -4.90 6.93 3.24
N GLY A 132 -4.62 8.20 3.55
CA GLY A 132 -3.41 8.87 3.10
C GLY A 132 -2.21 8.56 3.98
N SER A 133 -1.08 8.15 3.39
CA SER A 133 0.20 7.96 4.07
C SER A 133 1.14 9.15 3.83
N ALA A 134 1.11 10.13 4.73
CA ALA A 134 1.94 11.34 4.63
C ALA A 134 3.42 11.13 5.03
N TRP A 135 3.80 9.97 5.57
CA TRP A 135 5.20 9.67 5.92
C TRP A 135 6.10 9.36 4.71
N GLY A 136 5.50 9.03 3.57
CA GLY A 136 6.20 8.63 2.36
C GLY A 136 6.72 9.76 1.48
N CYS A 137 6.18 10.95 1.68
CA CYS A 137 6.35 12.09 0.78
C CYS A 137 6.97 13.26 1.53
N THR A 138 7.88 13.99 0.88
CA THR A 138 8.41 15.24 1.45
C THR A 138 7.39 16.38 1.35
N ASP A 139 6.51 16.34 0.35
CA ASP A 139 5.43 17.30 0.15
C ASP A 139 4.09 16.55 0.12
N THR A 140 3.22 16.85 1.09
CA THR A 140 1.91 16.22 1.26
C THR A 140 0.78 17.05 0.65
N SER A 141 1.07 18.23 0.09
CA SER A 141 0.06 19.19 -0.35
C SER A 141 -0.92 18.59 -1.35
N GLU A 142 -0.43 17.83 -2.33
CA GLU A 142 -1.30 17.18 -3.32
C GLU A 142 -2.15 16.06 -2.71
N LEU A 143 -1.57 15.28 -1.79
CA LEU A 143 -2.29 14.22 -1.08
C LEU A 143 -3.41 14.80 -0.23
N GLU A 144 -3.16 15.89 0.50
CA GLU A 144 -4.18 16.61 1.28
C GLU A 144 -5.29 17.17 0.38
N VAL A 145 -4.92 17.79 -0.76
CA VAL A 145 -5.87 18.30 -1.75
C VAL A 145 -6.74 17.19 -2.36
N SER A 146 -6.21 15.96 -2.47
CA SER A 146 -6.96 14.80 -2.95
C SER A 146 -8.07 14.35 -1.99
N LYS A 147 -8.03 14.80 -0.73
CA LYS A 147 -8.98 14.52 0.35
C LYS A 147 -9.21 13.02 0.60
N PRO A 148 -8.19 12.30 1.11
CA PRO A 148 -8.44 10.97 1.67
C PRO A 148 -9.41 11.08 2.87
N ASP A 149 -10.09 9.99 3.20
CA ASP A 149 -11.05 9.97 4.31
C ASP A 149 -10.36 10.16 5.66
N VAL A 150 -9.13 9.61 5.77
CA VAL A 150 -8.21 9.82 6.89
C VAL A 150 -6.79 9.99 6.38
N LEU A 151 -5.95 10.72 7.13
CA LEU A 151 -4.56 11.02 6.77
C LEU A 151 -3.69 10.87 8.02
N PHE A 152 -2.56 10.16 7.88
CA PHE A 152 -1.62 9.92 8.98
C PHE A 152 -0.20 10.29 8.59
N SER A 153 0.53 10.89 9.53
CA SER A 153 1.91 11.35 9.33
C SER A 153 2.96 10.32 9.71
N SER A 154 2.55 9.18 10.29
CA SER A 154 3.43 8.06 10.61
C SER A 154 2.70 6.72 10.56
N VAL A 155 3.47 5.65 10.42
CA VAL A 155 2.96 4.26 10.52
C VAL A 155 2.42 3.97 11.93
N ALA A 156 2.98 4.62 12.96
CA ALA A 156 2.51 4.49 14.34
C ALA A 156 1.09 5.05 14.52
N GLU A 157 0.80 6.22 13.98
CA GLU A 157 -0.55 6.80 13.99
C GLU A 157 -1.55 5.92 13.23
N LEU A 158 -1.14 5.38 12.06
CA LEU A 158 -1.98 4.43 11.32
C LEU A 158 -2.26 3.16 12.14
N ARG A 159 -1.25 2.64 12.83
CA ARG A 159 -1.39 1.48 13.72
C ARG A 159 -2.40 1.77 14.82
N GLU A 160 -2.24 2.88 15.55
CA GLU A 160 -3.17 3.29 16.62
C GLU A 160 -4.61 3.40 16.10
N TYR A 161 -4.80 3.96 14.91
CA TYR A 161 -6.11 4.01 14.26
C TYR A 161 -6.68 2.61 14.01
N PHE A 162 -5.91 1.69 13.43
CA PHE A 162 -6.40 0.33 13.20
C PHE A 162 -6.62 -0.47 14.49
N VAL A 163 -5.82 -0.24 15.54
CA VAL A 163 -6.05 -0.81 16.88
C VAL A 163 -7.43 -0.41 17.38
N ALA A 164 -7.75 0.89 17.32
CA ALA A 164 -9.05 1.41 17.77
C ALA A 164 -10.23 0.95 16.90
N GLU A 165 -10.08 0.97 15.57
CA GLU A 165 -11.17 0.66 14.63
C GLU A 165 -11.44 -0.84 14.51
N LEU A 166 -10.39 -1.67 14.56
CA LEU A 166 -10.49 -3.12 14.35
C LEU A 166 -10.47 -3.91 15.65
N GLY A 167 -10.31 -3.23 16.79
CA GLY A 167 -10.24 -3.87 18.11
C GLY A 167 -9.04 -4.79 18.27
N LEU A 168 -7.88 -4.38 17.74
CA LEU A 168 -6.64 -5.13 17.95
C LEU A 168 -6.26 -5.02 19.45
N GLU A 169 -5.80 -6.11 20.06
CA GLU A 169 -5.30 -6.05 21.45
C GLU A 169 -3.89 -5.43 21.48
N ASP A 170 -3.61 -4.59 22.49
CA ASP A 170 -2.32 -3.91 22.71
C ASP A 170 -1.16 -4.87 23.06
#